data_AF-A0AB34FVM0-F1
#
_entry.id   AF-A0AB34FVM0-F1
#
_cell.length_a   1.000
_cell.length_b   1.000
_cell.length_c   1.000
_cell.angle_alpha   90.00
_cell.angle_beta   90.00
_cell.angle_gamma   90.00
#
_symmetry.space_group_name_H-M   'P 1'
#
loop_
_entity.id
_entity.type
_entity.pdbx_description
1 polymer ?
#
loop_
_entity_poly.entity_id
_entity_poly.type
_entity_poly.pdbx_seq_one_letter_code
_entity_poly.pdbx_strand_id
1 'polypeptide(L)'
;MGRNDPWQAGHSVAGRGHGHSLVASPNFITLLKDHNGISLRASEHFCKIAARIQRRMAQAPLLALPEILELDSTLLNWKSSLHPLFRDEGHCPETLRSARALLRCRLLTLRLTLYRPHLINAALNGSTNSACSIMSNDERDLIARCRAVAVDTVETIAGDWFPNQICAWHSAWHLFQAALVLLLGQITEPENTDAPAWDQSLHKTVDLFDQMKRWCPGAGRSGEVVRFLYGAKSKPASEGNSASTMPDNEFMDLLNMDILNGEADWIDFDSMSSPADWRDKI
;
A
#
# COMPACT_ATOMS: atom_id res chain seq x y z
N MET A 1 27.83 79.26 30.62
CA MET A 1 29.05 78.60 31.13
C MET A 1 29.25 77.33 30.30
N GLY A 2 30.26 77.08 29.49
CA GLY A 2 31.53 77.74 29.18
C GLY A 2 32.59 76.66 28.92
N ARG A 3 33.18 76.63 27.70
CA ARG A 3 34.45 75.99 27.25
C ARG A 3 34.47 74.44 27.12
N ASN A 4 34.84 73.84 25.98
CA ASN A 4 36.17 73.71 25.31
C ASN A 4 37.21 73.05 26.26
N ASP A 5 38.04 72.05 25.98
CA ASP A 5 38.61 71.38 24.79
C ASP A 5 39.54 70.22 25.38
N PRO A 6 40.55 69.59 24.73
CA PRO A 6 40.43 68.25 24.13
C PRO A 6 41.71 67.33 24.22
N TRP A 7 41.72 66.20 23.49
CA TRP A 7 42.85 65.40 22.93
C TRP A 7 44.04 64.92 23.79
N GLN A 8 44.26 63.58 23.79
CA GLN A 8 45.46 62.82 23.36
C GLN A 8 45.26 61.33 23.76
N ALA A 9 45.85 60.29 23.19
CA ALA A 9 46.38 59.89 21.88
C ALA A 9 46.79 58.41 22.06
N GLY A 10 46.58 57.54 21.08
CA GLY A 10 47.04 56.14 21.16
C GLY A 10 46.64 55.29 19.96
N HIS A 11 47.57 55.13 19.02
CA HIS A 11 47.41 54.43 17.75
C HIS A 11 47.43 52.88 17.87
N SER A 12 46.53 52.25 17.10
CA SER A 12 46.67 51.08 16.20
C SER A 12 47.61 49.91 16.56
N VAL A 13 47.08 48.67 16.57
CA VAL A 13 47.58 47.52 15.76
C VAL A 13 46.49 46.43 15.61
N ALA A 14 46.16 46.15 14.34
CA ALA A 14 45.76 44.89 13.68
C ALA A 14 45.01 43.76 14.43
N GLY A 15 43.80 43.47 13.93
CA GLY A 15 43.53 42.23 13.19
C GLY A 15 43.21 40.95 13.97
N ARG A 16 41.91 40.59 14.01
CA ARG A 16 41.44 39.22 13.69
C ARG A 16 39.91 39.17 13.63
N GLY A 17 39.39 38.88 12.44
CA GLY A 17 37.95 38.68 12.21
C GLY A 17 37.38 37.63 13.16
N HIS A 18 36.31 38.00 13.87
CA HIS A 18 35.51 37.07 14.66
C HIS A 18 34.18 36.87 13.97
N GLY A 19 33.84 35.60 13.83
CA GLY A 19 32.90 35.06 12.87
C GLY A 19 31.52 35.70 12.92
N HIS A 20 30.94 35.81 11.72
CA HIS A 20 29.50 35.74 11.57
C HIS A 20 29.05 34.42 12.20
N SER A 21 28.59 34.50 13.44
CA SER A 21 27.80 33.46 14.06
C SER A 21 26.54 33.35 13.22
N LEU A 22 26.55 32.44 12.24
CA LEU A 22 25.34 31.90 11.66
C LEU A 22 24.65 31.18 12.80
N VAL A 23 23.80 31.91 13.52
CA VAL A 23 22.78 31.33 14.38
C VAL A 23 21.85 30.59 13.42
N ALA A 24 22.23 29.36 13.09
CA ALA A 24 21.32 28.39 12.51
C ALA A 24 20.19 28.27 13.51
N SER A 25 19.03 28.84 13.16
CA SER A 25 17.83 28.75 13.97
C SER A 25 17.64 27.27 14.35
N PRO A 26 17.59 26.92 15.66
CA PRO A 26 17.55 25.51 16.10
C PRO A 26 16.38 24.73 15.50
N ASN A 27 15.36 25.43 15.01
CA ASN A 27 14.10 24.90 14.51
C ASN A 27 14.20 24.24 13.13
N PHE A 28 15.20 24.56 12.30
CA PHE A 28 15.28 23.97 10.95
C PHE A 28 15.80 22.53 10.96
N ILE A 29 16.67 22.20 11.94
CA ILE A 29 17.24 20.85 12.10
C ILE A 29 16.25 19.90 12.80
N THR A 30 15.39 20.42 13.68
CA THR A 30 14.30 19.64 14.31
C THR A 30 13.18 19.31 13.32
N LEU A 31 12.85 20.24 12.40
CA LEU A 31 11.83 20.00 11.37
C LEU A 31 12.26 18.93 10.36
N LEU A 32 13.56 18.82 10.07
CA LEU A 32 14.12 17.80 9.17
C LEU A 32 14.16 16.40 9.78
N LYS A 33 13.90 16.22 11.09
CA LYS A 33 14.04 14.93 11.78
C LYS A 33 12.73 14.30 12.24
N ASP A 34 11.59 14.99 12.12
CA ASP A 34 10.27 14.42 12.49
C ASP A 34 9.71 13.46 11.43
N HIS A 35 10.53 12.55 10.90
CA HIS A 35 10.11 11.52 9.95
C HIS A 35 8.97 10.68 10.55
N ASN A 36 9.08 10.35 11.84
CA ASN A 36 8.08 9.57 12.56
C ASN A 36 6.73 10.30 12.62
N GLY A 37 6.72 11.59 12.99
CA GLY A 37 5.49 12.37 13.03
C GLY A 37 4.87 12.63 11.65
N ILE A 38 5.69 12.76 10.59
CA ILE A 38 5.18 12.85 9.21
C ILE A 38 4.52 11.52 8.80
N SER A 39 5.17 10.39 9.07
CA SER A 39 4.65 9.05 8.78
C SER A 39 3.36 8.74 9.53
N LEU A 40 3.34 9.06 10.84
CA LEU A 40 2.19 8.82 11.70
C LEU A 40 0.98 9.64 11.26
N ARG A 41 1.15 10.94 10.98
CA ARG A 41 0.06 11.80 10.50
C ARG A 41 -0.50 11.34 9.15
N ALA A 42 0.37 10.92 8.23
CA ALA A 42 -0.07 10.36 6.95
C ALA A 42 -0.91 9.08 7.15
N SER A 43 -0.46 8.19 8.03
CA SER A 43 -1.15 6.94 8.37
C SER A 43 -2.47 7.18 9.10
N GLU A 44 -2.49 8.08 10.08
CA GLU A 44 -3.69 8.46 10.84
C GLU A 44 -4.78 9.01 9.90
N HIS A 45 -4.41 9.93 9.01
CA HIS A 45 -5.35 10.52 8.07
C HIS A 45 -5.89 9.47 7.10
N PHE A 46 -5.03 8.58 6.61
CA PHE A 46 -5.46 7.42 5.80
C PHE A 46 -6.46 6.54 6.55
N CYS A 47 -6.15 6.14 7.79
CA CYS A 47 -7.01 5.27 8.58
C CYS A 47 -8.40 5.86 8.81
N LYS A 48 -8.52 7.19 9.01
CA LYS A 48 -9.82 7.86 9.11
C LYS A 48 -10.63 7.74 7.81
N ILE A 49 -9.99 7.94 6.66
CA ILE A 49 -10.64 7.81 5.35
C ILE A 49 -11.04 6.35 5.09
N ALA A 50 -10.12 5.42 5.34
CA ALA A 50 -10.35 3.98 5.19
C ALA A 50 -11.51 3.49 6.05
N ALA A 51 -11.54 3.86 7.33
CA ALA A 51 -12.62 3.49 8.24
C ALA A 51 -13.99 4.04 7.76
N ARG A 52 -14.02 5.24 7.19
CA ARG A 52 -15.26 5.81 6.62
C ARG A 52 -15.74 4.99 5.42
N ILE A 53 -14.84 4.67 4.49
CA ILE A 53 -15.15 3.86 3.30
C ILE A 53 -15.60 2.46 3.70
N GLN A 54 -14.83 1.78 4.55
CA GLN A 54 -15.13 0.42 5.00
C GLN A 54 -16.45 0.36 5.76
N ARG A 55 -16.76 1.35 6.61
CA ARG A 55 -18.07 1.43 7.27
C ARG A 55 -19.20 1.58 6.26
N ARG A 56 -19.03 2.42 5.24
CA ARG A 56 -20.05 2.62 4.20
C ARG A 56 -20.28 1.34 3.39
N MET A 57 -19.21 0.61 3.08
CA MET A 57 -19.27 -0.67 2.37
C MET A 57 -19.85 -1.80 3.22
N ALA A 58 -19.62 -1.79 4.53
CA ALA A 58 -20.24 -2.73 5.45
C ALA A 58 -21.77 -2.57 5.50
N GLN A 59 -22.28 -1.36 5.24
CA GLN A 59 -23.72 -1.10 5.15
C GLN A 59 -24.30 -1.49 3.79
N ALA A 60 -23.58 -1.21 2.69
CA ALA A 60 -23.95 -1.70 1.37
C ALA A 60 -22.68 -2.01 0.54
N PRO A 61 -22.44 -3.28 0.16
CA PRO A 61 -21.23 -3.65 -0.57
C PRO A 61 -21.25 -3.21 -2.04
N LEU A 62 -22.43 -3.04 -2.65
CA LEU A 62 -22.60 -2.57 -4.02
C LEU A 62 -23.01 -1.09 -4.02
N LEU A 63 -22.03 -0.20 -4.11
CA LEU A 63 -22.24 1.25 -4.13
C LEU A 63 -22.57 1.75 -5.55
N ALA A 64 -23.34 2.84 -5.65
CA ALA A 64 -23.64 3.47 -6.93
C ALA A 64 -22.38 4.17 -7.52
N LEU A 65 -22.30 4.28 -8.85
CA LEU A 65 -21.19 4.95 -9.55
C LEU A 65 -20.79 6.30 -8.94
N PRO A 66 -21.70 7.30 -8.78
CA PRO A 66 -21.30 8.62 -8.30
C PRO A 66 -20.67 8.56 -6.91
N GLU A 67 -21.16 7.67 -6.05
CA GLU A 67 -20.64 7.48 -4.70
C GLU A 67 -19.25 6.84 -4.71
N ILE A 68 -19.01 5.84 -5.56
CA ILE A 68 -17.68 5.24 -5.73
C ILE A 68 -16.67 6.29 -6.18
N LEU A 69 -17.03 7.13 -7.16
CA LEU A 69 -16.15 8.18 -7.68
C LEU A 69 -15.86 9.24 -6.63
N GLU A 70 -16.85 9.61 -5.80
CA GLU A 70 -16.63 10.54 -4.69
C GLU A 70 -15.66 9.97 -3.65
N LEU A 71 -15.83 8.70 -3.26
CA LEU A 71 -14.94 8.03 -2.32
C LEU A 71 -13.52 7.86 -2.90
N ASP A 72 -13.38 7.47 -4.17
CA ASP A 72 -12.08 7.38 -4.86
C ASP A 72 -11.41 8.75 -4.96
N SER A 73 -12.16 9.80 -5.25
CA SER A 73 -11.63 11.17 -5.29
C SER A 73 -11.07 11.61 -3.94
N THR A 74 -11.71 11.22 -2.84
CA THR A 74 -11.18 11.48 -1.48
C THR A 74 -9.82 10.82 -1.29
N LEU A 75 -9.66 9.58 -1.76
CA LEU A 75 -8.41 8.83 -1.67
C LEU A 75 -7.29 9.46 -2.52
N LEU A 76 -7.62 9.88 -3.75
CA LEU A 76 -6.65 10.54 -4.64
C LEU A 76 -6.27 11.93 -4.13
N ASN A 77 -7.22 12.68 -3.58
CA ASN A 77 -6.96 13.96 -2.92
C ASN A 77 -6.03 13.76 -1.72
N TRP A 78 -6.28 12.74 -0.90
CA TRP A 78 -5.37 12.35 0.18
C TRP A 78 -3.96 12.05 -0.33
N LYS A 79 -3.81 11.22 -1.37
CA LYS A 79 -2.51 10.91 -2.00
C LYS A 79 -1.79 12.19 -2.43
N SER A 80 -2.52 13.14 -3.04
CA SER A 80 -1.99 14.42 -3.49
C SER A 80 -1.63 15.37 -2.34
N SER A 81 -2.26 15.23 -1.17
CA SER A 81 -1.99 16.03 0.03
C SER A 81 -0.78 15.56 0.83
N LEU A 82 -0.22 14.37 0.51
CA LEU A 82 0.92 13.82 1.21
C LEU A 82 2.15 14.72 1.14
N HIS A 83 2.92 14.68 2.22
CA HIS A 83 4.20 15.39 2.32
C HIS A 83 5.13 15.02 1.15
N PRO A 84 5.92 15.95 0.59
CA PRO A 84 6.78 15.68 -0.56
C PRO A 84 7.68 14.45 -0.41
N LEU A 85 8.16 14.17 0.80
CA LEU A 85 8.97 12.97 1.11
C LEU A 85 8.26 11.63 0.82
N PHE A 86 6.93 11.59 0.85
CA PHE A 86 6.13 10.42 0.47
C PHE A 86 5.68 10.45 -0.99
N ARG A 87 5.63 11.64 -1.60
CA ARG A 87 5.18 11.83 -2.97
C ARG A 87 6.27 11.46 -3.97
N ASP A 88 7.48 11.94 -3.72
CA ASP A 88 8.62 11.74 -4.61
C ASP A 88 9.35 10.43 -4.32
N GLU A 89 9.56 9.63 -5.37
CA GLU A 89 10.23 8.35 -5.24
C GLU A 89 11.72 8.48 -4.98
N GLY A 90 12.38 9.39 -5.68
CA GLY A 90 13.84 9.55 -5.65
C GLY A 90 14.33 10.31 -4.42
N HIS A 91 13.47 11.15 -3.82
CA HIS A 91 13.84 12.02 -2.70
C HIS A 91 13.36 11.51 -1.33
N CYS A 92 12.84 10.28 -1.25
CA CYS A 92 12.37 9.70 0.01
C CYS A 92 13.54 9.17 0.88
N PRO A 93 13.68 9.66 2.13
CA PRO A 93 14.68 9.16 3.08
C PRO A 93 14.50 7.66 3.35
N GLU A 94 15.61 6.94 3.55
CA GLU A 94 15.60 5.48 3.79
C GLU A 94 14.62 5.06 4.90
N THR A 95 14.58 5.83 5.99
CA THR A 95 13.72 5.60 7.15
C THR A 95 12.22 5.66 6.84
N LEU A 96 11.83 6.30 5.75
CA LEU A 96 10.44 6.46 5.34
C LEU A 96 10.03 5.56 4.16
N ARG A 97 10.97 4.91 3.48
CA ARG A 97 10.65 4.18 2.24
C ARG A 97 9.69 3.03 2.46
N SER A 98 9.88 2.25 3.52
CA SER A 98 8.95 1.16 3.88
C SER A 98 7.57 1.69 4.22
N ALA A 99 7.48 2.77 5.00
CA ALA A 99 6.21 3.44 5.31
C ALA A 99 5.52 3.97 4.05
N ARG A 100 6.29 4.54 3.11
CA ARG A 100 5.80 5.01 1.81
C ARG A 100 5.18 3.87 1.00
N ALA A 101 5.92 2.78 0.85
CA ALA A 101 5.46 1.60 0.12
C ALA A 101 4.18 1.04 0.73
N LEU A 102 4.14 0.86 2.06
CA LEU A 102 2.95 0.39 2.76
C LEU A 102 1.75 1.31 2.55
N LEU A 103 1.92 2.64 2.63
CA LEU A 103 0.84 3.59 2.38
C LEU A 103 0.30 3.52 0.94
N ARG A 104 1.19 3.34 -0.05
CA ARG A 104 0.80 3.19 -1.46
C ARG A 104 0.04 1.88 -1.71
N CYS A 105 0.52 0.78 -1.16
CA CYS A 105 -0.17 -0.52 -1.27
C CYS A 105 -1.55 -0.48 -0.61
N ARG A 106 -1.65 0.14 0.58
CA ARG A 106 -2.93 0.32 1.29
C ARG A 106 -3.92 1.16 0.49
N LEU A 107 -3.45 2.25 -0.12
CA LEU A 107 -4.26 3.08 -1.02
C LEU A 107 -4.82 2.25 -2.17
N LEU A 108 -3.96 1.56 -2.93
CA LEU A 108 -4.37 0.79 -4.10
C LEU A 108 -5.33 -0.33 -3.74
N THR A 109 -5.11 -1.00 -2.61
CA THR A 109 -6.00 -2.07 -2.15
C THR A 109 -7.36 -1.54 -1.72
N LEU A 110 -7.41 -0.38 -1.05
CA LEU A 110 -8.70 0.22 -0.69
C LEU A 110 -9.48 0.64 -1.95
N ARG A 111 -8.79 1.10 -2.99
CA ARG A 111 -9.40 1.33 -4.32
C ARG A 111 -9.91 0.03 -4.92
N LEU A 112 -9.14 -1.07 -4.89
CA LEU A 112 -9.63 -2.39 -5.33
C LEU A 112 -10.91 -2.78 -4.58
N THR A 113 -10.95 -2.61 -3.27
CA THR A 113 -12.13 -2.91 -2.44
C THR A 113 -13.36 -2.13 -2.90
N LEU A 114 -13.22 -0.85 -3.30
CA LEU A 114 -14.33 -0.04 -3.83
C LEU A 114 -14.89 -0.57 -5.15
N TYR A 115 -14.04 -0.97 -6.09
CA TYR A 115 -14.46 -1.35 -7.44
C TYR A 115 -14.80 -2.83 -7.60
N ARG A 116 -14.17 -3.72 -6.81
CA ARG A 116 -14.29 -5.18 -6.93
C ARG A 116 -15.72 -5.73 -6.87
N PRO A 117 -16.65 -5.21 -6.05
CA PRO A 117 -18.03 -5.69 -6.01
C PRO A 117 -18.71 -5.69 -7.39
N HIS A 118 -18.45 -4.69 -8.22
CA HIS A 118 -19.00 -4.59 -9.58
C HIS A 118 -18.41 -5.65 -10.52
N LEU A 119 -17.11 -5.90 -10.44
CA LEU A 119 -16.46 -6.97 -11.19
C LEU A 119 -17.03 -8.36 -10.81
N ILE A 120 -17.19 -8.63 -9.52
CA ILE A 120 -17.75 -9.90 -9.05
C ILE A 120 -19.21 -10.03 -9.48
N ASN A 121 -20.01 -8.98 -9.31
CA ASN A 121 -21.42 -9.00 -9.71
C ASN A 121 -21.57 -9.24 -11.23
N ALA A 122 -20.75 -8.59 -12.05
CA ALA A 122 -20.73 -8.82 -13.49
C ALA A 122 -20.31 -10.26 -13.85
N ALA A 123 -19.31 -10.82 -13.18
CA ALA A 123 -18.87 -12.19 -13.40
C ALA A 123 -19.97 -13.22 -13.07
N LEU A 124 -20.67 -13.04 -11.93
CA LEU A 124 -21.75 -13.92 -11.50
C LEU A 124 -22.96 -13.86 -12.45
N ASN A 125 -23.31 -12.66 -12.91
CA ASN A 125 -24.44 -12.46 -13.83
C ASN A 125 -24.11 -12.89 -15.27
N GLY A 126 -22.86 -12.75 -15.70
CA GLY A 126 -22.38 -13.20 -17.01
C GLY A 126 -22.37 -14.73 -17.15
N SER A 127 -22.13 -15.47 -16.06
CA SER A 127 -22.18 -16.94 -16.05
C SER A 127 -23.60 -17.51 -16.05
N THR A 128 -24.59 -16.75 -15.58
CA THR A 128 -25.97 -17.23 -15.39
C THR A 128 -26.92 -16.77 -16.50
N ASN A 129 -26.62 -15.66 -17.20
CA ASN A 129 -27.53 -15.06 -18.15
C ASN A 129 -26.85 -14.73 -19.48
N SER A 130 -26.84 -15.70 -20.39
CA SER A 130 -26.58 -15.49 -21.83
C SER A 130 -27.72 -14.73 -22.54
N ALA A 131 -28.72 -14.26 -21.81
CA ALA A 131 -29.83 -13.50 -22.34
C ALA A 131 -30.15 -12.33 -21.39
N CYS A 132 -29.91 -11.10 -21.87
CA CYS A 132 -30.50 -9.86 -21.34
C CYS A 132 -29.87 -9.23 -20.08
N SER A 133 -28.57 -8.91 -20.10
CA SER A 133 -28.10 -7.72 -19.39
C SER A 133 -27.13 -6.93 -20.28
N ILE A 134 -27.64 -5.88 -20.92
CA ILE A 134 -26.79 -4.87 -21.53
C ILE A 134 -26.15 -4.14 -20.34
N MET A 135 -24.94 -4.57 -19.95
CA MET A 135 -24.14 -3.89 -18.94
C MET A 135 -24.00 -2.42 -19.34
N SER A 136 -24.28 -1.49 -18.42
CA SER A 136 -24.17 -0.06 -18.71
C SER A 136 -22.71 0.30 -19.05
N ASN A 137 -22.49 1.33 -19.88
CA ASN A 137 -21.15 1.85 -20.15
C ASN A 137 -20.41 2.17 -18.83
N ASP A 138 -21.13 2.78 -17.89
CA ASP A 138 -20.68 3.13 -16.55
C ASP A 138 -20.16 1.91 -15.75
N GLU A 139 -20.85 0.78 -15.84
CA GLU A 139 -20.45 -0.46 -15.15
C GLU A 139 -19.20 -1.05 -15.81
N ARG A 140 -19.08 -0.99 -17.15
CA ARG A 140 -17.86 -1.43 -17.84
C ARG A 140 -16.66 -0.59 -17.43
N ASP A 141 -16.84 0.72 -17.28
CA ASP A 141 -15.79 1.64 -16.85
C ASP A 141 -15.33 1.36 -15.42
N LEU A 142 -16.24 1.02 -14.51
CA LEU A 142 -15.90 0.59 -13.14
C LEU A 142 -15.08 -0.70 -13.13
N ILE A 143 -15.46 -1.67 -13.96
CA ILE A 143 -14.78 -2.96 -14.09
C ILE A 143 -13.38 -2.77 -14.70
N ALA A 144 -13.28 -2.00 -15.77
CA ALA A 144 -12.00 -1.66 -16.40
C ALA A 144 -11.07 -0.95 -15.40
N ARG A 145 -11.61 -0.02 -14.60
CA ARG A 145 -10.86 0.66 -13.55
C ARG A 145 -10.40 -0.30 -12.44
N CYS A 146 -11.22 -1.27 -12.04
CA CYS A 146 -10.83 -2.29 -11.07
C CYS A 146 -9.59 -3.06 -11.53
N ARG A 147 -9.60 -3.50 -12.80
CA ARG A 147 -8.49 -4.26 -13.40
C ARG A 147 -7.24 -3.39 -13.58
N ALA A 148 -7.38 -2.14 -14.02
CA ALA A 148 -6.28 -1.19 -14.11
C ALA A 148 -5.62 -0.96 -12.73
N VAL A 149 -6.41 -0.77 -11.67
CA VAL A 149 -5.88 -0.63 -10.31
C VAL A 149 -5.18 -1.91 -9.84
N ALA A 150 -5.63 -3.09 -10.27
CA ALA A 150 -4.97 -4.36 -9.94
C ALA A 150 -3.59 -4.46 -10.61
N VAL A 151 -3.49 -4.09 -11.89
CA VAL A 151 -2.20 -3.97 -12.59
C VAL A 151 -1.28 -2.98 -11.86
N ASP A 152 -1.77 -1.77 -11.56
CA ASP A 152 -1.01 -0.75 -10.82
C ASP A 152 -0.52 -1.28 -9.45
N THR A 153 -1.31 -2.10 -8.78
CA THR A 153 -0.94 -2.72 -7.50
C THR A 153 0.24 -3.66 -7.66
N VAL A 154 0.22 -4.51 -8.70
CA VAL A 154 1.32 -5.43 -9.01
C VAL A 154 2.59 -4.64 -9.35
N GLU A 155 2.50 -3.63 -10.22
CA GLU A 155 3.67 -2.82 -10.62
C GLU A 155 4.24 -2.02 -9.43
N THR A 156 3.37 -1.45 -8.59
CA THR A 156 3.79 -0.70 -7.39
C THR A 156 4.55 -1.61 -6.42
N ILE A 157 4.05 -2.82 -6.19
CA ILE A 157 4.71 -3.77 -5.29
C ILE A 157 6.01 -4.28 -5.94
N ALA A 158 6.02 -4.56 -7.24
CA ALA A 158 7.23 -4.98 -7.95
C ALA A 158 8.36 -3.96 -7.83
N GLY A 159 8.03 -2.66 -7.85
CA GLY A 159 9.02 -1.57 -7.80
C GLY A 159 9.52 -1.16 -6.41
N ASP A 160 8.74 -1.38 -5.34
CA ASP A 160 8.99 -0.71 -4.05
C ASP A 160 8.72 -1.62 -2.82
N TRP A 161 8.80 -2.95 -2.93
CA TRP A 161 8.65 -3.86 -1.78
C TRP A 161 9.95 -4.07 -0.98
N PHE A 162 9.82 -4.40 0.31
CA PHE A 162 10.96 -4.50 1.23
C PHE A 162 11.22 -5.91 1.77
N PRO A 163 12.50 -6.33 1.86
CA PRO A 163 12.93 -7.65 2.35
C PRO A 163 12.87 -7.79 3.87
N ASN A 164 11.68 -7.61 4.46
CA ASN A 164 11.41 -7.89 5.87
C ASN A 164 10.04 -8.56 6.03
N GLN A 165 9.86 -9.31 7.11
CA GLN A 165 8.67 -10.13 7.35
C GLN A 165 7.36 -9.32 7.26
N ILE A 166 7.28 -8.18 7.94
CA ILE A 166 6.07 -7.36 8.00
C ILE A 166 5.72 -6.79 6.61
N CYS A 167 6.70 -6.23 5.90
CA CYS A 167 6.47 -5.65 4.57
C CYS A 167 6.19 -6.73 3.52
N ALA A 168 6.89 -7.87 3.58
CA ALA A 168 6.65 -8.99 2.67
C ALA A 168 5.27 -9.58 2.88
N TRP A 169 4.83 -9.76 4.13
CA TRP A 169 3.48 -10.23 4.45
C TRP A 169 2.40 -9.26 3.95
N HIS A 170 2.55 -7.96 4.20
CA HIS A 170 1.64 -6.95 3.65
C HIS A 170 1.60 -6.94 2.12
N SER A 171 2.77 -7.02 1.48
CA SER A 171 2.88 -7.03 0.02
C SER A 171 2.25 -8.29 -0.58
N ALA A 172 2.51 -9.46 0.00
CA ALA A 172 1.91 -10.73 -0.41
C ALA A 172 0.38 -10.71 -0.30
N TRP A 173 -0.16 -10.17 0.80
CA TRP A 173 -1.61 -9.99 0.94
C TRP A 173 -2.20 -9.14 -0.19
N HIS A 174 -1.60 -7.98 -0.47
CA HIS A 174 -2.08 -7.06 -1.50
C HIS A 174 -1.91 -7.62 -2.92
N LEU A 175 -0.79 -8.32 -3.20
CA LEU A 175 -0.57 -9.05 -4.45
C LEU A 175 -1.63 -10.11 -4.69
N PHE A 176 -2.00 -10.87 -3.65
CA PHE A 176 -3.02 -11.90 -3.78
C PHE A 176 -4.38 -11.29 -4.15
N GLN A 177 -4.75 -10.18 -3.52
CA GLN A 177 -5.99 -9.47 -3.88
C GLN A 177 -5.99 -8.98 -5.33
N ALA A 178 -4.87 -8.43 -5.82
CA ALA A 178 -4.72 -8.00 -7.21
C ALA A 178 -4.77 -9.19 -8.19
N ALA A 179 -4.07 -10.29 -7.87
CA ALA A 179 -4.06 -11.50 -8.70
C ALA A 179 -5.46 -12.07 -8.91
N LEU A 180 -6.29 -12.14 -7.86
CA LEU A 180 -7.66 -12.63 -7.98
C LEU A 180 -8.52 -11.76 -8.91
N VAL A 181 -8.34 -10.43 -8.87
CA VAL A 181 -9.04 -9.49 -9.77
C VAL A 181 -8.64 -9.75 -11.23
N LEU A 182 -7.34 -9.91 -11.49
CA LEU A 182 -6.82 -10.18 -12.83
C LEU A 182 -7.24 -11.56 -13.35
N LEU A 183 -7.15 -12.60 -12.51
CA LEU A 183 -7.62 -13.95 -12.84
C LEU A 183 -9.10 -13.96 -13.19
N LEU A 184 -9.93 -13.28 -12.40
CA LEU A 184 -11.36 -13.18 -12.68
C LEU A 184 -11.60 -12.50 -14.03
N GLY A 185 -10.91 -11.39 -14.33
CA GLY A 185 -10.97 -10.74 -15.64
C GLY A 185 -10.59 -11.67 -16.79
N GLN A 186 -9.51 -12.45 -16.63
CA GLN A 186 -9.05 -13.44 -17.62
C GLN A 186 -10.06 -14.56 -17.87
N ILE A 187 -10.78 -15.00 -16.83
CA ILE A 187 -11.79 -16.06 -16.93
C ILE A 187 -13.06 -15.54 -17.60
N THR A 188 -13.48 -14.32 -17.26
CA THR A 188 -14.74 -13.75 -17.77
C THR A 188 -14.62 -13.18 -19.18
N GLU A 189 -13.47 -12.61 -19.53
CA GLU A 189 -13.26 -11.88 -20.79
C GLU A 189 -11.89 -12.21 -21.39
N PRO A 190 -11.67 -13.46 -21.88
CA PRO A 190 -10.37 -13.87 -22.40
C PRO A 190 -9.95 -13.13 -23.68
N GLU A 191 -10.91 -12.58 -24.43
CA GLU A 191 -10.67 -11.85 -25.69
C GLU A 191 -10.48 -10.33 -25.50
N ASN A 192 -10.40 -9.85 -24.26
CA ASN A 192 -10.20 -8.42 -23.99
C ASN A 192 -8.83 -7.93 -24.49
N THR A 193 -8.76 -6.71 -25.03
CA THR A 193 -7.51 -6.10 -25.51
C THR A 193 -6.45 -5.98 -24.41
N ASP A 194 -6.84 -5.85 -23.15
CA ASP A 194 -5.94 -5.74 -22.01
C ASP A 194 -5.53 -7.10 -21.41
N ALA A 195 -6.11 -8.21 -21.91
CA ALA A 195 -5.77 -9.56 -21.46
C ALA A 195 -4.26 -9.87 -21.47
N PRO A 196 -3.44 -9.52 -22.49
CA PRO A 196 -2.00 -9.76 -22.43
C PRO A 196 -1.29 -8.98 -21.31
N ALA A 197 -1.77 -7.78 -20.97
CA ALA A 197 -1.18 -6.99 -19.87
C ALA A 197 -1.48 -7.64 -18.51
N TRP A 198 -2.71 -8.11 -18.30
CA TRP A 198 -3.08 -8.83 -17.07
C TRP A 198 -2.30 -10.14 -16.94
N ASP A 199 -2.06 -10.84 -18.05
CA ASP A 199 -1.26 -12.06 -18.10
C ASP A 199 0.19 -11.80 -17.65
N GLN A 200 0.80 -10.72 -18.16
CA GLN A 200 2.12 -10.29 -17.74
C GLN A 200 2.16 -9.95 -16.24
N SER A 201 1.15 -9.23 -15.72
CA SER A 201 1.05 -8.93 -14.29
C SER A 201 0.87 -10.18 -13.43
N LEU A 202 0.16 -11.20 -13.91
CA LEU A 202 0.02 -12.48 -13.20
C LEU A 202 1.34 -13.24 -13.11
N HIS A 203 2.11 -13.31 -14.20
CA HIS A 203 3.45 -13.89 -14.18
C HIS A 203 4.37 -13.16 -13.19
N LYS A 204 4.40 -11.82 -13.24
CA LYS A 204 5.14 -11.00 -12.26
C LYS A 204 4.71 -11.28 -10.82
N THR A 205 3.41 -11.45 -10.58
CA THR A 205 2.88 -11.72 -9.24
C THR A 205 3.39 -13.07 -8.70
N VAL A 206 3.44 -14.09 -9.55
CA VAL A 206 3.98 -15.40 -9.21
C VAL A 206 5.47 -15.32 -8.85
N ASP A 207 6.25 -14.59 -9.65
CA ASP A 207 7.68 -14.38 -9.36
C ASP A 207 7.91 -13.60 -8.05
N LEU A 208 7.04 -12.62 -7.75
CA LEU A 208 7.10 -11.87 -6.50
C LEU A 208 6.77 -12.73 -5.28
N PHE A 209 5.80 -13.65 -5.39
CA PHE A 209 5.50 -14.59 -4.32
C PHE A 209 6.70 -15.50 -4.00
N ASP A 210 7.40 -15.99 -5.03
CA ASP A 210 8.60 -16.82 -4.83
C ASP A 210 9.72 -16.02 -4.16
N GLN A 211 9.91 -14.76 -4.54
CA GLN A 211 10.84 -13.86 -3.87
C GLN A 211 10.45 -13.69 -2.39
N MET A 212 9.19 -13.34 -2.11
CA MET A 212 8.72 -13.05 -0.75
C MET A 212 8.69 -14.28 0.18
N LYS A 213 8.68 -15.51 -0.36
CA LYS A 213 8.52 -16.77 0.38
C LYS A 213 9.45 -16.92 1.59
N ARG A 214 10.69 -16.45 1.50
CA ARG A 214 11.65 -16.54 2.63
C ARG A 214 11.29 -15.65 3.82
N TRP A 215 10.55 -14.57 3.60
CA TRP A 215 10.12 -13.62 4.64
C TRP A 215 8.67 -13.83 5.07
N CYS A 216 7.85 -14.38 4.18
CA CYS A 216 6.45 -14.69 4.42
C CYS A 216 6.17 -16.10 3.86
N PRO A 217 6.18 -17.15 4.68
CA PRO A 217 5.88 -18.51 4.21
C PRO A 217 4.53 -18.62 3.49
N GLY A 218 3.54 -17.82 3.90
CA GLY A 218 2.24 -17.72 3.26
C GLY A 218 2.31 -17.29 1.78
N ALA A 219 3.31 -16.49 1.39
CA ALA A 219 3.50 -16.07 0.00
C ALA A 219 3.69 -17.26 -0.93
N GLY A 220 4.41 -18.31 -0.50
CA GLY A 220 4.59 -19.52 -1.30
C GLY A 220 3.26 -20.20 -1.62
N ARG A 221 2.39 -20.35 -0.61
CA ARG A 221 1.06 -20.96 -0.76
C ARG A 221 0.15 -20.09 -1.62
N SER A 222 0.14 -18.78 -1.42
CA SER A 222 -0.60 -17.84 -2.28
C SER A 222 -0.17 -17.94 -3.75
N GLY A 223 1.13 -18.08 -4.01
CA GLY A 223 1.66 -18.29 -5.36
C GLY A 223 1.21 -19.61 -5.99
N GLU A 224 1.19 -20.70 -5.23
CA GLU A 224 0.66 -22.01 -5.69
C GLU A 224 -0.82 -21.93 -6.08
N VAL A 225 -1.63 -21.22 -5.30
CA VAL A 225 -3.06 -21.02 -5.58
C VAL A 225 -3.27 -20.21 -6.84
N VAL A 226 -2.53 -19.12 -7.02
CA VAL A 226 -2.59 -18.30 -8.24
C VAL A 226 -2.20 -19.12 -9.47
N ARG A 227 -1.13 -19.93 -9.39
CA ARG A 227 -0.73 -20.84 -10.47
C ARG A 227 -1.80 -21.88 -10.78
N PHE A 228 -2.42 -22.46 -9.75
CA PHE A 228 -3.49 -23.43 -9.90
C PHE A 228 -4.70 -22.84 -10.63
N LEU A 229 -5.18 -21.68 -10.19
CA LEU A 229 -6.31 -20.99 -10.81
C LEU A 229 -5.99 -20.55 -12.24
N TYR A 230 -4.78 -20.07 -12.48
CA TYR A 230 -4.30 -19.72 -13.82
C TYR A 230 -4.26 -20.93 -14.76
N GLY A 231 -3.79 -22.09 -14.28
CA GLY A 231 -3.78 -23.33 -15.05
C GLY A 231 -5.19 -23.88 -15.31
N ALA A 232 -6.11 -23.74 -14.34
CA ALA A 232 -7.50 -24.16 -14.47
C ALA A 232 -8.24 -23.40 -15.59
N LYS A 233 -7.95 -22.11 -15.78
CA LYS A 233 -8.47 -21.30 -16.90
C LYS A 233 -8.21 -21.95 -18.26
N SER A 234 -7.05 -22.59 -18.44
CA SER A 234 -6.64 -23.15 -19.73
C SER A 234 -7.24 -24.52 -20.05
N LYS A 235 -7.87 -25.19 -19.07
CA LYS A 235 -8.53 -26.48 -19.31
C LYS A 235 -9.96 -26.23 -19.82
N PRO A 236 -10.32 -26.68 -21.03
CA PRO A 236 -11.70 -26.60 -21.49
C PRO A 236 -12.58 -27.44 -20.57
N ALA A 237 -13.78 -26.93 -20.26
CA ALA A 237 -14.77 -27.52 -19.35
C ALA A 237 -15.42 -28.83 -19.87
N SER A 238 -14.64 -29.73 -20.47
CA SER A 238 -15.10 -30.96 -21.11
C SER A 238 -14.85 -32.23 -20.27
N GLU A 239 -14.21 -32.16 -19.11
CA GLU A 239 -14.05 -33.33 -18.24
C GLU A 239 -14.54 -33.04 -16.83
N GLY A 240 -15.70 -33.62 -16.51
CA GLY A 240 -16.13 -33.95 -15.15
C GLY A 240 -16.16 -32.78 -14.17
N ASN A 241 -17.33 -32.19 -14.00
CA ASN A 241 -17.64 -31.21 -12.97
C ASN A 241 -17.59 -31.85 -11.57
N SER A 242 -16.41 -32.23 -11.08
CA SER A 242 -16.11 -32.21 -9.66
C SER A 242 -15.57 -30.82 -9.37
N ALA A 243 -16.49 -29.86 -9.22
CA ALA A 243 -16.18 -28.57 -8.62
C ALA A 243 -15.46 -28.89 -7.32
N SER A 244 -14.14 -28.70 -7.33
CA SER A 244 -13.31 -28.81 -6.14
C SER A 244 -13.60 -27.56 -5.33
N THR A 245 -14.78 -27.49 -4.74
CA THR A 245 -15.19 -26.41 -3.87
C THR A 245 -14.33 -26.57 -2.63
N MET A 246 -13.23 -25.81 -2.55
CA MET A 246 -12.52 -25.71 -1.28
C MET A 246 -13.50 -25.17 -0.24
N PRO A 247 -13.66 -25.82 0.92
CA PRO A 247 -14.43 -25.29 2.02
C PRO A 247 -13.89 -23.91 2.43
N ASP A 248 -14.77 -22.96 2.75
CA ASP A 248 -14.38 -21.59 3.13
C ASP A 248 -13.35 -21.54 4.27
N ASN A 249 -13.38 -22.53 5.17
CA ASN A 249 -12.42 -22.67 6.27
C ASN A 249 -11.02 -23.04 5.76
N GLU A 250 -10.93 -23.97 4.80
CA GLU A 250 -9.64 -24.30 4.17
C GLU A 250 -9.10 -23.13 3.36
N PHE A 251 -9.98 -22.31 2.76
CA PHE A 251 -9.57 -21.11 2.04
C PHE A 251 -8.97 -20.04 2.99
N MET A 252 -9.57 -19.82 4.16
CA MET A 252 -9.05 -18.85 5.14
C MET A 252 -7.77 -19.35 5.84
N ASP A 253 -7.68 -20.64 6.16
CA ASP A 253 -6.46 -21.29 6.64
C ASP A 253 -5.35 -21.26 5.57
N LEU A 254 -5.73 -21.35 4.29
CA LEU A 254 -4.83 -21.28 3.13
C LEU A 254 -4.29 -19.87 2.88
N LEU A 255 -5.02 -18.83 3.30
CA LEU A 255 -4.53 -17.45 3.35
C LEU A 255 -3.76 -17.10 4.63
N ASN A 256 -3.71 -18.05 5.58
CA ASN A 256 -2.99 -17.92 6.84
C ASN A 256 -3.39 -16.65 7.62
N MET A 257 -4.68 -16.32 7.58
CA MET A 257 -5.23 -15.19 8.33
C MET A 257 -5.24 -15.45 9.85
N ASP A 258 -5.02 -16.69 10.28
CA ASP A 258 -4.84 -17.06 11.68
C ASP A 258 -3.58 -16.46 12.32
N ILE A 259 -2.57 -16.08 11.54
CA ILE A 259 -1.41 -15.32 12.05
C ILE A 259 -1.82 -13.97 12.64
N LEU A 260 -2.98 -13.42 12.25
CA LEU A 260 -3.52 -12.18 12.82
C LEU A 260 -4.48 -12.40 13.98
N ASN A 261 -5.12 -13.57 14.09
CA ASN A 261 -6.04 -13.88 15.18
C ASN A 261 -5.34 -14.50 16.39
N GLY A 262 -4.18 -15.13 16.20
CA GLY A 262 -3.22 -15.34 17.28
C GLY A 262 -2.74 -13.98 17.74
N GLU A 263 -3.02 -13.66 19.01
CA GLU A 263 -2.71 -12.40 19.68
C GLU A 263 -1.33 -11.85 19.30
N ALA A 264 -1.18 -10.55 19.51
CA ALA A 264 0.00 -9.73 19.26
C ALA A 264 1.29 -10.14 20.03
N ASP A 265 1.63 -11.43 20.08
CA ASP A 265 2.86 -12.01 20.64
C ASP A 265 4.10 -11.74 19.76
N TRP A 266 3.91 -11.17 18.57
CA TRP A 266 4.99 -10.87 17.62
C TRP A 266 5.72 -9.55 17.93
N ILE A 267 5.20 -8.74 18.86
CA ILE A 267 5.94 -7.65 19.47
C ILE A 267 6.42 -8.15 20.82
N ASP A 268 7.54 -8.86 20.82
CA ASP A 268 8.27 -9.11 22.07
C ASP A 268 8.91 -7.79 22.52
N PHE A 269 8.10 -6.97 23.21
CA PHE A 269 8.53 -5.70 23.82
C PHE A 269 9.59 -5.96 24.90
N ASP A 270 9.66 -7.18 25.46
CA ASP A 270 10.67 -7.60 26.43
C ASP A 270 12.03 -7.88 25.76
N SER A 271 12.05 -8.25 24.47
CA SER A 271 13.30 -8.35 23.69
C SER A 271 13.88 -6.99 23.30
N MET A 272 13.08 -5.92 23.31
CA MET A 272 13.54 -4.56 23.08
C MET A 272 13.98 -3.92 24.41
N SER A 273 15.14 -4.36 24.87
CA SER A 273 15.96 -3.73 25.91
C SER A 273 15.26 -3.45 27.25
N SER A 274 15.39 -4.41 28.18
CA SER A 274 15.47 -4.05 29.60
C SER A 274 16.60 -3.02 29.77
N PRO A 275 16.35 -1.84 30.38
CA PRO A 275 17.41 -0.90 30.70
C PRO A 275 18.33 -1.55 31.73
N ALA A 276 19.50 -2.01 31.29
CA ALA A 276 20.56 -2.39 32.20
C ALA A 276 20.89 -1.19 33.09
N ASP A 277 20.71 -1.42 34.39
CA ASP A 277 21.17 -0.67 35.55
C ASP A 277 22.20 0.43 35.25
N TRP A 278 21.74 1.68 35.30
CA TRP A 278 22.62 2.85 35.34
C TRP A 278 22.96 3.28 36.78
N ARG A 279 22.47 2.55 37.80
CA ARG A 279 22.58 2.95 39.22
C ARG A 279 23.82 2.44 39.97
N ASP A 280 24.70 1.68 39.32
CA ASP A 280 25.92 1.15 39.97
C ASP A 280 27.23 1.80 39.47
N LYS A 281 27.19 3.03 38.94
CA LYS A 281 28.40 3.80 38.62
C LYS A 281 28.35 5.28 39.04
N ILE A 282 28.11 5.51 40.34
CA ILE A 282 28.58 6.71 41.06
C ILE A 282 29.26 6.26 42.35
#